data_AF-M6GLZ4-F1
#
_entry.id   AF-M6GLZ4-F1
#
_cell.length_a   1.000
_cell.length_b   1.000
_cell.length_c   1.000
_cell.angle_alpha   90.00
_cell.angle_beta   90.00
_cell.angle_gamma   90.00
#
_symmetry.space_group_name_H-M   'P 1'
#
loop_
_entity.id
_entity.type
_entity.pdbx_description
1 polymer ?
#
loop_
_entity_poly.entity_id
_entity_poly.type
_entity_poly.pdbx_seq_one_letter_code
_entity_poly.pdbx_strand_id
1 'polypeptide(L)'
;MEKSDYDQVLMCDSGDIIFQDSIANLFEENKESIRAICEDSKGLFDITYLKGVNNSDYVSKLLKGRKLINAGFLLGPSSLMKELCNKFQTFIKNDQLYGPDQIIINYLLYRDGFVQLDQKYNFIPISTKRFFKIEKGVFLDQQNDRIPVVHNAGGRSLYRPIQDFGFGAGYNRKLNKFLFLIKFFNNSIDMLRSISEAISLIQLKKER
;
A
#
# COMPACT_ATOMS: atom_id res chain seq x y z
N MET A 1 -16.63 -11.93 24.68
CA MET A 1 -16.48 -11.45 23.29
C MET A 1 -17.28 -12.38 22.40
N GLU A 2 -18.08 -11.83 21.49
CA GLU A 2 -18.88 -12.64 20.55
C GLU A 2 -17.98 -13.34 19.52
N LYS A 3 -18.31 -14.62 19.26
CA LYS A 3 -17.68 -15.44 18.23
C LYS A 3 -18.05 -14.84 16.87
N SER A 4 -17.07 -14.65 15.98
CA SER A 4 -17.36 -14.24 14.59
C SER A 4 -17.71 -15.49 13.81
N ASP A 5 -18.78 -15.44 13.03
CA ASP A 5 -19.13 -16.51 12.10
C ASP A 5 -18.29 -16.47 10.82
N TYR A 6 -17.50 -15.42 10.62
CA TYR A 6 -16.55 -15.31 9.51
C TYR A 6 -15.19 -15.89 9.88
N ASP A 7 -14.67 -16.78 9.03
CA ASP A 7 -13.31 -17.33 9.15
C ASP A 7 -12.24 -16.34 8.68
N GLN A 8 -12.54 -15.54 7.67
CA GLN A 8 -11.63 -14.59 7.03
C GLN A 8 -12.29 -13.23 6.88
N VAL A 9 -11.52 -12.16 6.99
CA VAL A 9 -11.99 -10.77 6.88
C VAL A 9 -11.06 -10.00 5.95
N LEU A 10 -11.66 -9.36 4.95
CA LEU A 10 -11.01 -8.32 4.14
C LEU A 10 -11.39 -6.96 4.72
N MET A 11 -10.38 -6.21 5.16
CA MET A 11 -10.49 -4.78 5.43
C MET A 11 -9.92 -4.03 4.23
N CYS A 12 -10.68 -3.11 3.67
CA CYS A 12 -10.21 -2.28 2.57
C CYS A 12 -10.74 -0.85 2.66
N ASP A 13 -10.06 0.05 1.95
CA ASP A 13 -10.52 1.42 1.77
C ASP A 13 -11.86 1.45 1.01
N SER A 14 -12.57 2.58 1.13
CA SER A 14 -13.86 2.77 0.47
C SER A 14 -13.91 4.13 -0.23
N GLY A 15 -14.63 4.21 -1.35
CA GLY A 15 -14.78 5.45 -2.12
C GLY A 15 -13.57 5.82 -3.01
N ASP A 16 -12.46 5.09 -2.91
CA ASP A 16 -11.31 5.19 -3.83
C ASP A 16 -10.64 3.85 -4.15
N ILE A 17 -11.38 2.74 -3.98
CA ILE A 17 -10.98 1.42 -4.47
C ILE A 17 -11.97 0.91 -5.51
N ILE A 18 -11.49 0.19 -6.53
CA ILE A 18 -12.32 -0.60 -7.46
C ILE A 18 -11.81 -2.03 -7.54
N PHE A 19 -12.74 -2.97 -7.61
CA PHE A 19 -12.48 -4.38 -7.93
C PHE A 19 -12.87 -4.60 -9.39
N GLN A 20 -11.90 -4.92 -10.24
CA GLN A 20 -12.13 -5.17 -11.67
C GLN A 20 -12.14 -6.66 -12.02
N ASP A 21 -11.66 -7.50 -11.11
CA ASP A 21 -11.58 -8.95 -11.27
C ASP A 21 -11.75 -9.66 -9.92
N SER A 22 -11.93 -10.98 -9.96
CA SER A 22 -12.08 -11.82 -8.78
C SER A 22 -10.81 -11.81 -7.92
N ILE A 23 -11.03 -11.79 -6.60
CA ILE A 23 -9.99 -11.98 -5.58
C ILE A 23 -10.25 -13.21 -4.71
N ALA A 24 -11.16 -14.10 -5.13
CA ALA A 24 -11.59 -15.24 -4.33
C ALA A 24 -10.42 -16.17 -3.94
N ASN A 25 -9.42 -16.31 -4.81
CA ASN A 25 -8.22 -17.09 -4.53
C ASN A 25 -7.46 -16.60 -3.29
N LEU A 26 -7.50 -15.30 -2.98
CA LEU A 26 -6.83 -14.76 -1.79
C LEU A 26 -7.40 -15.29 -0.48
N PHE A 27 -8.68 -15.66 -0.48
CA PHE A 27 -9.35 -16.25 0.69
C PHE A 27 -8.98 -17.72 0.90
N GLU A 28 -8.42 -18.38 -0.14
CA GLU A 28 -8.04 -19.78 -0.10
C GLU A 28 -6.57 -20.01 0.29
N GLU A 29 -5.71 -19.02 0.04
CA GLU A 29 -4.27 -19.10 0.26
C GLU A 29 -3.84 -18.43 1.57
N ASN A 30 -2.89 -19.04 2.29
CA ASN A 30 -2.28 -18.48 3.51
C ASN A 30 -3.30 -18.05 4.60
N LYS A 31 -4.34 -18.87 4.81
CA LYS A 31 -5.50 -18.57 5.67
C LYS A 31 -5.17 -18.25 7.14
N GLU A 32 -4.02 -18.73 7.62
CA GLU A 32 -3.56 -18.57 9.01
C GLU A 32 -2.78 -17.28 9.25
N SER A 33 -2.64 -16.41 8.24
CA SER A 33 -1.83 -15.19 8.35
C SER A 33 -2.58 -13.95 7.87
N ILE A 34 -2.20 -12.80 8.42
CA ILE A 34 -2.55 -11.52 7.81
C ILE A 34 -1.75 -11.38 6.53
N ARG A 35 -2.46 -11.04 5.46
CA ARG A 35 -1.95 -10.79 4.12
C ARG A 35 -2.09 -9.30 3.81
N ALA A 36 -1.02 -8.70 3.31
CA ALA A 36 -0.96 -7.27 3.07
C ALA A 36 -0.08 -6.93 1.87
N ILE A 37 -0.21 -5.72 1.34
CA ILE A 37 0.54 -5.27 0.15
C ILE A 37 1.57 -4.22 0.57
N CYS A 38 2.81 -4.42 0.14
CA CYS A 38 3.86 -3.42 0.25
C CYS A 38 3.89 -2.53 -0.99
N GLU A 39 3.95 -1.21 -0.79
CA GLU A 39 4.23 -0.25 -1.85
C GLU A 39 5.68 -0.33 -2.32
N ASP A 40 5.94 0.14 -3.55
CA ASP A 40 7.32 0.26 -4.06
C ASP A 40 8.10 1.40 -3.41
N SER A 41 7.39 2.36 -2.84
CA SER A 41 7.97 3.43 -2.06
C SER A 41 8.50 2.87 -0.72
N LYS A 42 9.74 3.24 -0.37
CA LYS A 42 10.17 3.10 1.03
C LYS A 42 9.40 4.15 1.81
N GLY A 43 8.66 3.71 2.84
CA GLY A 43 7.87 4.63 3.65
C GLY A 43 8.79 5.62 4.35
N LEU A 44 8.82 6.88 3.90
CA LEU A 44 9.07 7.97 4.82
C LEU A 44 7.79 8.10 5.63
N PHE A 45 7.78 7.41 6.77
CA PHE A 45 6.73 7.59 7.76
C PHE A 45 6.77 9.05 8.18
N ASP A 46 5.72 9.79 7.81
CA ASP A 46 5.64 11.21 8.12
C ASP A 46 5.71 11.38 9.65
N ILE A 47 6.51 12.34 10.09
CA ILE A 47 6.59 12.76 11.49
C ILE A 47 5.17 13.10 12.01
N THR A 48 4.27 13.56 11.14
CA THR A 48 2.87 13.81 11.50
C THR A 48 2.12 12.55 11.93
N TYR A 49 2.38 11.39 11.32
CA TYR A 49 1.74 10.11 11.70
C TYR A 49 2.20 9.67 13.09
N LEU A 50 3.49 9.82 13.37
CA LEU A 50 4.08 9.45 14.66
C LEU A 50 3.54 10.29 15.84
N LYS A 51 3.02 11.50 15.61
CA LYS A 51 2.45 12.35 16.67
C LYS A 51 1.21 11.73 17.33
N GLY A 52 0.47 10.89 16.61
CA GLY A 52 -0.72 10.20 17.11
C GLY A 52 -0.43 8.85 17.75
N VAL A 53 0.83 8.49 17.96
CA VAL A 53 1.26 7.14 18.35
C VAL A 53 2.00 7.14 19.68
N ASN A 54 1.65 6.19 20.56
CA ASN A 54 2.41 5.87 21.76
C ASN A 54 3.73 5.18 21.40
N ASN A 55 4.81 5.46 22.14
CA ASN A 55 6.15 4.89 21.90
C ASN A 55 6.67 5.11 20.47
N SER A 56 6.46 6.31 19.93
CA SER A 56 6.83 6.70 18.56
C SER A 56 8.28 6.39 18.20
N ASP A 57 9.22 6.49 19.15
CA ASP A 57 10.64 6.20 18.90
C ASP A 57 10.89 4.72 18.60
N TYR A 58 10.22 3.83 19.32
CA TYR A 58 10.32 2.39 19.09
C TYR A 58 9.69 1.99 17.76
N VAL A 59 8.52 2.56 17.47
CA VAL A 59 7.80 2.39 16.20
C VAL A 59 8.67 2.85 15.03
N SER A 60 9.21 4.08 15.12
CA SER A 60 10.09 4.65 14.09
C SER A 60 11.35 3.81 13.86
N LYS A 61 11.98 3.34 14.95
CA LYS A 61 13.20 2.51 14.87
C LYS A 61 12.94 1.19 14.13
N LEU A 62 11.84 0.50 14.43
CA LEU A 62 11.50 -0.77 13.79
C LEU A 62 11.17 -0.59 12.30
N LEU A 63 10.49 0.51 11.98
CA LEU A 63 10.01 0.80 10.63
C LEU A 63 11.06 1.41 9.70
N LYS A 64 12.19 1.88 10.25
CA LYS A 64 13.25 2.53 9.48
C LYS A 64 13.73 1.67 8.31
N GLY A 65 13.59 2.20 7.09
CA GLY A 65 14.06 1.57 5.86
C GLY A 65 13.17 0.45 5.32
N ARG A 66 12.06 0.14 5.99
CA ARG A 66 11.06 -0.83 5.52
C ARG A 66 10.22 -0.23 4.39
N LYS A 67 9.60 -1.10 3.59
CA LYS A 67 8.58 -0.67 2.62
C LYS A 67 7.32 -0.29 3.39
N LEU A 68 6.54 0.63 2.83
CA LEU A 68 5.23 0.93 3.41
C LEU A 68 4.26 -0.21 3.06
N ILE A 69 3.63 -0.81 4.06
CA ILE A 69 2.46 -1.67 3.87
C ILE A 69 1.25 -0.74 3.72
N ASN A 70 0.51 -0.79 2.62
CA ASN A 70 -0.67 0.06 2.45
C ASN A 70 -1.87 -0.54 3.22
N ALA A 71 -2.44 0.23 4.16
CA ALA A 71 -3.52 -0.23 5.02
C ALA A 71 -4.88 -0.36 4.33
N GLY A 72 -5.03 0.20 3.13
CA GLY A 72 -6.26 0.18 2.35
C GLY A 72 -6.62 -1.20 1.79
N PHE A 73 -5.81 -2.24 2.06
CA PHE A 73 -6.13 -3.62 1.77
C PHE A 73 -5.39 -4.58 2.72
N LEU A 74 -6.13 -5.21 3.63
CA LEU A 74 -5.64 -6.23 4.56
C LEU A 74 -6.61 -7.41 4.60
N LEU A 75 -6.09 -8.62 4.42
CA LEU A 75 -6.88 -9.85 4.45
C LEU A 75 -6.32 -10.82 5.50
N GLY A 76 -7.12 -11.25 6.46
CA GLY A 76 -6.64 -12.09 7.54
C GLY A 76 -7.72 -13.00 8.11
N PRO A 77 -7.34 -14.04 8.87
CA PRO A 77 -8.29 -14.74 9.71
C PRO A 77 -8.94 -13.76 10.70
N SER A 78 -10.24 -13.93 10.93
CA SER A 78 -11.03 -12.99 11.72
C SER A 78 -10.50 -12.80 13.14
N SER A 79 -9.91 -13.86 13.73
CA SER A 79 -9.25 -13.82 15.04
C SER A 79 -8.08 -12.84 15.07
N LEU A 80 -7.16 -12.92 14.10
CA LEU A 80 -6.00 -12.04 14.01
C LEU A 80 -6.41 -10.60 13.65
N MET A 81 -7.43 -10.43 12.80
CA MET A 81 -7.95 -9.10 12.47
C MET A 81 -8.59 -8.43 13.71
N LYS A 82 -9.33 -9.19 14.53
CA LYS A 82 -9.84 -8.70 15.82
C LYS A 82 -8.71 -8.33 16.78
N GLU A 83 -7.66 -9.15 16.86
CA GLU A 83 -6.49 -8.84 17.68
C GLU A 83 -5.79 -7.55 17.22
N LEU A 84 -5.64 -7.37 15.91
CA LEU A 84 -5.12 -6.15 15.31
C LEU A 84 -5.97 -4.93 15.71
N CYS A 85 -7.30 -5.03 15.60
CA CYS A 85 -8.24 -4.00 16.05
C CYS A 85 -8.04 -3.62 17.52
N ASN A 86 -7.92 -4.61 18.41
CA ASN A 86 -7.73 -4.39 19.84
C ASN A 86 -6.37 -3.72 20.14
N LYS A 87 -5.32 -4.08 19.42
CA LYS A 87 -3.98 -3.48 19.59
C LYS A 87 -3.97 -1.98 19.26
N PHE A 88 -4.79 -1.50 18.32
CA PHE A 88 -4.84 -0.06 18.03
C PHE A 88 -5.18 0.78 19.25
N GLN A 89 -6.09 0.33 20.11
CA GLN A 89 -6.46 1.06 21.33
C GLN A 89 -5.28 1.27 22.28
N THR A 90 -4.26 0.41 22.20
CA THR A 90 -3.03 0.54 23.00
C THR A 90 -2.02 1.51 22.36
N PHE A 91 -1.93 1.51 21.03
CA PHE A 91 -0.88 2.23 20.31
C PHE A 91 -1.29 3.61 19.79
N ILE A 92 -2.57 3.81 19.49
CA ILE A 92 -3.08 5.11 19.03
C ILE A 92 -3.33 5.99 20.26
N LYS A 93 -2.59 7.09 20.32
CA LYS A 93 -2.72 8.15 21.33
C LYS A 93 -3.79 9.18 20.95
N ASN A 94 -3.89 9.49 19.65
CA ASN A 94 -4.81 10.49 19.14
C ASN A 94 -5.32 10.05 17.77
N ASP A 95 -6.58 9.63 17.73
CA ASP A 95 -7.28 9.15 16.54
C ASP A 95 -7.82 10.29 15.65
N GLN A 96 -7.73 11.54 16.11
CA GLN A 96 -8.12 12.72 15.32
C GLN A 96 -7.00 13.16 14.36
N LEU A 97 -5.80 12.59 14.49
CA LEU A 97 -4.70 12.83 13.58
C LEU A 97 -4.78 11.89 12.38
N TYR A 98 -4.35 12.37 11.23
CA TYR A 98 -4.31 11.60 10.00
C TYR A 98 -3.11 10.65 9.98
N GLY A 99 -3.33 9.34 9.75
CA GLY A 99 -2.29 8.33 9.55
C GLY A 99 -1.73 7.53 10.75
N PRO A 100 -2.12 7.74 12.04
CA PRO A 100 -1.70 6.86 13.14
C PRO A 100 -2.09 5.38 12.94
N ASP A 101 -3.24 5.12 12.34
CA ASP A 101 -3.69 3.78 11.97
C ASP A 101 -2.73 3.12 10.95
N GLN A 102 -2.42 3.83 9.87
CA GLN A 102 -1.54 3.40 8.79
C GLN A 102 -0.14 3.04 9.31
N ILE A 103 0.43 3.83 10.23
CA ILE A 103 1.75 3.54 10.81
C ILE A 103 1.73 2.40 11.83
N ILE A 104 0.65 2.26 12.61
CA ILE A 104 0.52 1.17 13.58
C ILE A 104 0.31 -0.17 12.89
N ILE A 105 -0.44 -0.23 11.79
CA ILE A 105 -0.52 -1.43 10.95
C ILE A 105 0.87 -1.87 10.51
N ASN A 106 1.66 -0.93 9.99
CA ASN A 106 3.02 -1.22 9.55
C ASN A 106 3.85 -1.80 10.69
N TYR A 107 3.82 -1.14 11.86
CA TYR A 107 4.57 -1.58 13.03
C TYR A 107 4.18 -2.99 13.48
N LEU A 108 2.87 -3.25 13.63
CA LEU A 108 2.35 -4.52 14.11
C LEU A 108 2.65 -5.66 13.14
N LEU A 109 2.45 -5.45 11.84
CA LEU A 109 2.72 -6.49 10.83
C LEU A 109 4.21 -6.77 10.66
N TYR A 110 5.09 -5.77 10.72
CA TYR A 110 6.53 -6.04 10.70
C TYR A 110 7.06 -6.69 11.97
N ARG A 111 6.40 -6.47 13.12
CA ARG A 111 6.76 -7.11 14.40
C ARG A 111 6.25 -8.55 14.47
N ASP A 112 5.00 -8.78 14.09
CA ASP A 112 4.29 -10.05 14.30
C ASP A 112 4.39 -11.00 13.09
N GLY A 113 4.76 -10.47 11.92
CA GLY A 113 4.82 -11.21 10.66
C GLY A 113 3.54 -11.07 9.83
N PHE A 114 3.70 -11.14 8.51
CA PHE A 114 2.61 -11.10 7.54
C PHE A 114 3.04 -11.76 6.24
N VAL A 115 2.07 -12.13 5.41
CA VAL A 115 2.31 -12.60 4.04
C VAL A 115 2.16 -11.42 3.08
N GLN A 116 3.22 -11.12 2.34
CA GLN A 116 3.15 -10.06 1.33
C GLN A 116 2.43 -10.58 0.08
N LEU A 117 1.32 -9.95 -0.28
CA LEU A 117 0.61 -10.19 -1.53
C LEU A 117 1.24 -9.42 -2.70
N ASP A 118 0.92 -9.85 -3.91
CA ASP A 118 1.26 -9.11 -5.12
C ASP A 118 0.55 -7.74 -5.14
N GLN A 119 1.26 -6.72 -5.62
CA GLN A 119 0.74 -5.35 -5.66
C GLN A 119 -0.50 -5.17 -6.54
N LYS A 120 -0.79 -6.09 -7.46
CA LYS A 120 -2.02 -6.03 -8.28
C LYS A 120 -3.31 -6.11 -7.45
N TYR A 121 -3.23 -6.61 -6.21
CA TYR A 121 -4.36 -6.70 -5.28
C TYR A 121 -4.54 -5.46 -4.40
N ASN A 122 -3.68 -4.46 -4.53
CA ASN A 122 -3.90 -3.10 -4.04
C ASN A 122 -3.08 -2.12 -4.89
N PHE A 123 -3.45 -2.02 -6.18
CA PHE A 123 -2.65 -1.32 -7.16
C PHE A 123 -2.84 0.19 -7.06
N ILE A 124 -1.79 0.90 -6.65
CA ILE A 124 -1.82 2.35 -6.50
C ILE A 124 -1.13 2.99 -7.71
N PRO A 125 -1.88 3.65 -8.62
CA PRO A 125 -1.34 4.17 -9.88
C PRO A 125 -0.18 5.14 -9.69
N ILE A 126 -0.14 5.88 -8.59
CA ILE A 126 0.89 6.91 -8.35
C ILE A 126 2.17 6.33 -7.75
N SER A 127 2.10 5.37 -6.84
CA SER A 127 3.28 4.84 -6.13
C SER A 127 3.89 3.57 -6.75
N THR A 128 3.16 2.86 -7.61
CA THR A 128 3.67 1.68 -8.32
C THR A 128 4.82 1.99 -9.28
N LYS A 129 5.81 1.13 -9.38
CA LYS A 129 6.85 1.18 -10.44
C LYS A 129 6.46 0.36 -11.66
N ARG A 130 5.38 -0.42 -11.59
CA ARG A 130 4.89 -1.25 -12.69
C ARG A 130 4.26 -0.37 -13.76
N PHE A 131 4.52 -0.69 -15.01
CA PHE A 131 3.80 -0.06 -16.11
C PHE A 131 2.37 -0.60 -16.17
N PHE A 132 1.46 0.28 -16.56
CA PHE A 132 0.05 -0.04 -16.75
C PHE A 132 -0.52 0.91 -17.80
N LYS A 133 -1.69 0.57 -18.33
CA LYS A 133 -2.48 1.47 -19.16
C LYS A 133 -3.94 1.44 -18.73
N ILE A 134 -4.68 2.46 -19.14
CA ILE A 134 -6.12 2.51 -18.97
C ILE A 134 -6.76 2.47 -20.35
N GLU A 135 -7.55 1.43 -20.62
CA GLU A 135 -8.29 1.28 -21.88
C GLU A 135 -9.77 1.17 -21.60
N LYS A 136 -10.57 2.05 -22.21
CA LYS A 136 -12.03 2.10 -22.02
C LYS A 136 -12.43 2.03 -20.53
N GLY A 137 -11.72 2.77 -19.68
CA GLY A 137 -11.95 2.83 -18.24
C GLY A 137 -11.44 1.65 -17.42
N VAL A 138 -10.73 0.68 -18.02
CA VAL A 138 -10.19 -0.50 -17.33
C VAL A 138 -8.68 -0.38 -17.18
N PHE A 139 -8.16 -0.64 -15.97
CA PHE A 139 -6.72 -0.71 -15.72
C PHE A 139 -6.16 -2.06 -16.14
N LEU A 140 -5.16 -2.03 -17.01
CA LEU A 140 -4.48 -3.20 -17.57
C LEU A 140 -2.99 -3.16 -17.25
N ASP A 141 -2.41 -4.31 -16.96
CA ASP A 141 -0.96 -4.45 -16.77
C ASP A 141 -0.21 -4.52 -18.11
N GLN A 142 1.09 -4.84 -18.06
CA GLN A 142 1.94 -4.94 -19.25
C GLN A 142 1.57 -6.11 -20.17
N GLN A 143 0.90 -7.12 -19.63
CA GLN A 143 0.44 -8.31 -20.35
C GLN A 143 -0.95 -8.09 -20.97
N ASN A 144 -1.57 -6.93 -20.71
CA ASN A 144 -2.97 -6.61 -21.01
C ASN A 144 -3.98 -7.36 -20.15
N ASP A 145 -3.54 -7.92 -19.02
CA ASP A 145 -4.44 -8.52 -18.06
C ASP A 145 -5.05 -7.44 -17.16
N ARG A 146 -6.27 -7.69 -16.67
CA ARG A 146 -6.93 -6.76 -15.76
C ARG A 146 -6.20 -6.74 -14.44
N ILE A 147 -5.94 -5.53 -13.95
CA ILE A 147 -5.47 -5.35 -12.58
C ILE A 147 -6.66 -5.57 -11.64
N PRO A 148 -6.64 -6.60 -10.76
CA PRO A 148 -7.84 -7.00 -10.02
C PRO A 148 -8.37 -5.92 -9.08
N VAL A 149 -7.48 -5.18 -8.40
CA VAL A 149 -7.87 -4.17 -7.41
C VAL A 149 -7.04 -2.92 -7.63
N VAL A 150 -7.71 -1.79 -7.88
CA VAL A 150 -7.06 -0.49 -8.09
C VAL A 150 -7.46 0.46 -6.98
N HIS A 151 -6.48 1.10 -6.36
CA HIS A 151 -6.64 2.04 -5.25
C HIS A 151 -6.14 3.43 -5.66
N ASN A 152 -7.07 4.36 -5.80
CA ASN A 152 -6.84 5.75 -6.16
C ASN A 152 -6.48 6.60 -4.92
N ALA A 153 -5.47 6.13 -4.17
CA ALA A 153 -5.03 6.73 -2.91
C ALA A 153 -4.64 8.21 -3.08
N GLY A 154 -4.91 9.01 -2.04
CA GLY A 154 -4.57 10.44 -2.02
C GLY A 154 -5.11 11.24 -0.83
N GLY A 155 -5.97 10.68 0.03
CA GLY A 155 -6.51 11.32 1.24
C GLY A 155 -7.48 12.49 1.00
N ARG A 156 -7.23 13.34 0.00
CA ARG A 156 -8.12 14.41 -0.48
C ARG A 156 -8.30 14.33 -1.99
N SER A 157 -9.43 14.79 -2.49
CA SER A 157 -9.80 14.73 -3.92
C SER A 157 -8.75 15.35 -4.85
N LEU A 158 -8.11 16.45 -4.45
CA LEU A 158 -7.06 17.13 -5.24
C LEU A 158 -5.78 16.30 -5.40
N TYR A 159 -5.51 15.39 -4.47
CA TYR A 159 -4.32 14.54 -4.49
C TYR A 159 -4.58 13.17 -5.09
N ARG A 160 -5.80 12.88 -5.54
CA ARG A 160 -6.12 11.65 -6.24
C ARG A 160 -5.56 11.68 -7.67
N PRO A 161 -4.85 10.63 -8.11
CA PRO A 161 -4.30 10.57 -9.47
C PRO A 161 -5.37 10.48 -10.56
N ILE A 162 -6.56 9.96 -10.25
CA ILE A 162 -7.69 9.87 -11.18
C ILE A 162 -8.87 10.67 -10.63
N GLN A 163 -9.40 11.60 -11.41
CA GLN A 163 -10.43 12.55 -10.96
C GLN A 163 -11.86 12.00 -11.14
N ASP A 164 -12.12 11.24 -12.21
CA ASP A 164 -13.39 10.57 -12.48
C ASP A 164 -13.28 9.07 -12.20
N PHE A 165 -12.76 8.73 -11.02
CA PHE A 165 -12.48 7.35 -10.64
C PHE A 165 -13.75 6.52 -10.44
N GLY A 166 -13.78 5.30 -10.98
CA GLY A 166 -14.92 4.40 -10.87
C GLY A 166 -14.81 3.18 -11.77
N PHE A 167 -15.81 2.29 -11.72
CA PHE A 167 -15.82 1.06 -12.51
C PHE A 167 -16.60 1.24 -13.83
N GLY A 168 -16.01 0.79 -14.94
CA GLY A 168 -16.65 0.77 -16.26
C GLY A 168 -16.23 1.91 -17.20
N ALA A 169 -16.73 1.86 -18.44
CA ALA A 169 -16.23 2.68 -19.55
C ALA A 169 -16.46 4.19 -19.42
N GLY A 170 -17.35 4.61 -18.51
CA GLY A 170 -17.60 6.02 -18.21
C GLY A 170 -16.60 6.68 -17.27
N TYR A 171 -15.64 5.93 -16.72
CA TYR A 171 -14.74 6.36 -15.65
C TYR A 171 -13.26 6.26 -16.04
N ASN A 172 -12.38 6.79 -15.20
CA ASN A 172 -10.92 6.71 -15.28
C ASN A 172 -10.29 7.39 -16.50
N ARG A 173 -10.89 8.48 -16.98
CA ARG A 173 -10.47 9.21 -18.19
C ARG A 173 -9.69 10.47 -17.85
N LYS A 174 -9.89 11.03 -16.66
CA LYS A 174 -9.31 12.30 -16.21
C LYS A 174 -8.15 12.03 -15.27
N LEU A 175 -6.95 11.98 -15.83
CA LEU A 175 -5.71 11.85 -15.07
C LEU A 175 -5.26 13.19 -14.53
N ASN A 176 -4.80 13.21 -13.29
CA ASN A 176 -4.07 14.33 -12.71
C ASN A 176 -2.65 14.35 -13.28
N LYS A 177 -2.50 14.99 -14.45
CA LYS A 177 -1.24 15.05 -15.21
C LYS A 177 -0.05 15.54 -14.38
N PHE A 178 -0.28 16.47 -13.45
CA PHE A 178 0.76 17.00 -12.58
C PHE A 178 1.34 15.90 -11.66
N LEU A 179 0.48 15.09 -11.03
CA LEU A 179 0.93 13.98 -10.20
C LEU A 179 1.69 12.93 -11.03
N PHE A 180 1.18 12.59 -12.22
CA PHE A 180 1.88 11.66 -13.11
C PHE A 180 3.22 12.20 -13.61
N LEU A 181 3.36 13.51 -13.78
CA LEU A 181 4.63 14.15 -14.09
C LEU A 181 5.61 14.03 -12.91
N ILE A 182 5.16 14.29 -11.67
CA ILE A 182 5.97 14.09 -10.46
C ILE A 182 6.43 12.63 -10.34
N LYS A 183 5.51 11.68 -10.55
CA LYS A 183 5.83 10.25 -10.59
C LYS A 183 6.94 9.94 -11.58
N PHE A 184 6.84 10.46 -12.81
CA PHE A 184 7.85 10.25 -13.84
C PHE A 184 9.22 10.77 -13.42
N PHE A 185 9.28 11.99 -12.86
CA PHE A 185 10.53 12.57 -12.35
C PHE A 185 11.12 11.74 -11.20
N ASN A 186 10.31 11.35 -10.22
CA ASN A 186 10.78 10.55 -9.09
C ASN A 186 11.33 9.19 -9.54
N ASN A 187 10.65 8.52 -10.47
CA ASN A 187 11.14 7.26 -11.04
C ASN A 187 12.47 7.44 -11.78
N SER A 188 12.65 8.57 -12.47
CA SER A 188 13.89 8.90 -13.17
C SER A 188 15.05 9.14 -12.20
N ILE A 189 14.80 9.85 -11.09
CA ILE A 189 15.79 10.08 -10.02
C ILE A 189 16.19 8.75 -9.37
N ASP A 190 15.22 7.89 -9.04
CA ASP A 190 15.48 6.57 -8.46
C ASP A 190 16.33 5.68 -9.38
N MET A 191 16.08 5.74 -10.69
CA MET A 191 16.88 5.04 -11.69
C MET A 191 18.33 5.54 -11.71
N LEU A 192 18.53 6.87 -11.74
CA LEU A 192 19.88 7.46 -11.69
C LEU A 192 20.63 7.08 -10.41
N ARG A 193 19.94 7.09 -9.26
CA ARG A 193 20.53 6.67 -7.98
C ARG A 193 20.96 5.20 -8.01
N SER A 194 20.12 4.33 -8.58
CA SER A 194 20.42 2.89 -8.71
C SER A 194 21.63 2.65 -9.62
N ILE A 195 21.76 3.40 -10.71
CA ILE A 195 22.94 3.34 -11.60
C ILE A 195 24.20 3.80 -10.85
N SER A 196 24.12 4.90 -10.11
CA SER A 196 25.26 5.40 -9.32
C SER A 196 25.72 4.38 -8.29
N GLU A 197 24.78 3.77 -7.54
CA GLU A 197 25.09 2.73 -6.55
C GLU A 197 25.78 1.52 -7.20
N ALA A 198 25.31 1.10 -8.39
CA ALA A 198 25.92 0.00 -9.14
C ALA A 198 27.36 0.32 -9.60
N ILE A 199 27.61 1.54 -10.08
CA ILE A 199 28.96 2.00 -10.49
C ILE A 199 29.92 1.98 -9.28
N SER A 200 29.48 2.50 -8.14
CA SER A 200 30.31 2.51 -6.92
C SER A 200 30.66 1.08 -6.46
N LEU A 201 29.72 0.14 -6.55
CA LEU A 201 29.98 -1.28 -6.23
C LEU A 201 30.98 -1.94 -7.19
N ILE A 202 30.94 -1.58 -8.48
CA ILE A 202 31.89 -2.08 -9.48
C ILE A 202 33.30 -1.52 -9.22
N GLN A 203 33.41 -0.23 -8.88
CA GLN A 203 34.69 0.40 -8.52
C GLN A 203 35.33 -0.26 -7.30
N LEU A 204 34.55 -0.46 -6.22
CA LEU A 204 35.02 -1.16 -5.01
C LEU A 204 35.47 -2.60 -5.26
N LYS A 205 34.89 -3.29 -6.25
CA LYS A 205 35.33 -4.64 -6.65
C LYS A 205 36.61 -4.65 -7.49
N LYS A 206 36.93 -3.56 -8.19
CA LYS A 206 38.18 -3.44 -8.96
C LYS A 206 39.39 -3.08 -8.08
N GLU A 207 39.15 -2.53 -6.89
CA GLU A 207 40.17 -2.14 -5.91
C GLU A 207 40.51 -3.27 -4.91
N ARG A 208 39.89 -4.46 -5.06
CA ARG A 208 40.18 -5.68 -4.30
C ARG A 208 40.79 -6.73 -5.22
#